data_AF-A0A3D0YEA9-F1
#
_entry.id   AF-A0A3D0YEA9-F1
#
_cell.length_a   1.000
_cell.length_b   1.000
_cell.length_c   1.000
_cell.angle_alpha   90.00
_cell.angle_beta   90.00
_cell.angle_gamma   90.00
#
_symmetry.space_group_name_H-M   'P 1'
#
loop_
_entity.id
_entity.type
_entity.pdbx_description
1 polymer ?
#
loop_
_entity_poly.entity_id
_entity_poly.type
_entity_poly.pdbx_seq_one_letter_code
_entity_poly.pdbx_strand_id
1 'polypeptide(L)'
;MINILLCIMAGIAVGYLARKRTVMKYTGSLLSVAIMLLLFFLGLSVGSNEQVVNNFTSIGLDAFLLTVGGTAGSLFCAKWVYKKFF
;
A
#
# COMPACT_ATOMS: atom_id res chain seq x y z
N MET A 1 -0.83 18.09 -6.92
CA MET A 1 -0.23 16.92 -7.58
C MET A 1 1.27 17.09 -7.81
N ILE A 2 1.74 18.21 -8.38
CA ILE A 2 3.18 18.44 -8.59
C ILE A 2 4.00 18.40 -7.29
N ASN A 3 3.45 18.91 -6.16
CA ASN A 3 4.14 18.90 -4.87
C ASN A 3 4.39 17.47 -4.34
N ILE A 4 3.44 16.57 -4.57
CA ILE A 4 3.58 15.16 -4.16
C ILE A 4 4.68 14.50 -4.98
N LEU A 5 4.70 14.76 -6.29
CA LEU A 5 5.74 14.28 -7.20
C LEU A 5 7.13 14.79 -6.76
N LEU A 6 7.24 16.08 -6.43
CA LEU A 6 8.48 16.69 -5.94
C LEU A 6 8.95 16.05 -4.62
N CYS A 7 8.05 15.80 -3.68
CA CYS A 7 8.38 15.10 -2.44
C CYS A 7 8.91 13.68 -2.68
N ILE A 8 8.28 12.93 -3.60
CA ILE A 8 8.73 11.57 -3.96
C ILE A 8 10.12 11.62 -4.60
N MET A 9 10.35 12.54 -5.55
CA MET A 9 11.64 12.72 -6.21
C MET A 9 12.74 13.12 -5.23
N ALA A 10 12.44 14.04 -4.30
CA ALA A 10 13.35 14.44 -3.24
C ALA A 10 13.68 13.25 -2.31
N GLY A 11 12.69 12.46 -1.91
CA GLY A 11 12.88 11.26 -1.09
C GLY A 11 13.80 10.22 -1.76
N ILE A 12 13.64 10.00 -3.06
CA ILE A 12 14.51 9.11 -3.85
C ILE A 12 15.93 9.65 -3.91
N ALA A 13 16.10 10.95 -4.18
CA ALA A 13 17.42 11.60 -4.25
C ALA A 13 18.16 11.52 -2.91
N VAL A 14 17.48 11.81 -1.80
CA VAL A 14 18.02 11.69 -0.44
C VAL A 14 18.36 10.24 -0.11
N GLY A 15 17.48 9.29 -0.46
CA GLY A 15 17.72 7.86 -0.27
C GLY A 15 18.93 7.33 -1.07
N TYR A 16 19.15 7.84 -2.28
CA TYR A 16 20.29 7.48 -3.12
C TYR A 16 21.61 8.03 -2.56
N LEU A 17 21.62 9.28 -2.08
CA LEU A 17 22.81 9.92 -1.50
C LEU A 17 23.20 9.30 -0.15
N ALA A 18 22.21 8.92 0.66
CA ALA A 18 22.40 8.28 1.97
C ALA A 18 22.75 6.78 1.89
N ARG A 19 22.65 6.16 0.70
CA ARG A 19 22.85 4.71 0.46
C ARG A 19 24.22 4.18 0.89
N LYS A 20 25.26 5.04 0.93
CA LYS A 20 26.63 4.66 1.30
C LYS A 20 26.87 4.51 2.81
N ARG A 21 25.93 4.90 3.68
CA ARG A 21 26.11 4.81 5.15
C ARG A 21 25.43 3.56 5.72
N THR A 22 26.15 2.80 6.55
CA THR A 22 25.71 1.57 7.26
C THR A 22 24.43 1.71 8.09
N VAL A 23 23.93 2.94 8.29
CA VAL A 23 22.64 3.26 8.93
C VAL A 23 21.43 2.65 8.20
N MET A 24 21.59 2.25 6.93
CA MET A 24 20.52 1.63 6.12
C MET A 24 20.09 0.23 6.60
N LYS A 25 20.82 -0.41 7.51
CA LYS A 25 20.39 -1.69 8.13
C LYS A 25 19.12 -1.53 8.98
N TYR A 26 18.89 -0.34 9.55
CA TYR A 26 17.73 -0.07 10.41
C TYR A 26 16.52 0.45 9.65
N THR A 27 16.65 0.82 8.37
CA THR A 27 15.54 1.35 7.57
C THR A 27 14.38 0.35 7.46
N GLY A 28 14.68 -0.95 7.33
CA GLY A 28 13.66 -2.00 7.32
C GLY A 28 12.91 -2.10 8.66
N SER A 29 13.63 -2.06 9.78
CA SER A 29 13.01 -2.11 11.11
C SER A 29 12.18 -0.86 11.40
N LEU A 30 12.68 0.32 11.04
CA LEU A 30 11.98 1.59 11.19
C LEU A 30 10.70 1.62 10.35
N LEU A 31 10.74 1.11 9.11
CA LEU A 31 9.56 0.98 8.26
C LEU A 31 8.53 0.04 8.88
N SER A 32 8.96 -1.12 9.38
CA SER A 32 8.05 -2.07 10.05
C SER A 32 7.36 -1.46 11.26
N VAL A 33 8.10 -0.72 12.11
CA VAL A 33 7.52 0.00 13.25
C VAL A 33 6.54 1.08 12.76
N ALA A 34 6.89 1.83 11.71
CA ALA A 34 6.00 2.83 11.14
C ALA A 34 4.71 2.22 10.56
N ILE A 35 4.80 1.09 9.84
CA ILE A 35 3.63 0.36 9.31
C ILE A 35 2.77 -0.14 10.48
N MET A 36 3.38 -0.71 11.52
CA MET A 36 2.64 -1.16 12.70
C MET A 36 1.88 0.00 13.36
N LEU A 37 2.52 1.15 13.51
CA LEU A 37 1.90 2.34 14.11
C LEU A 37 0.78 2.89 13.21
N LEU A 38 0.99 2.94 11.90
CA LEU A 38 -0.03 3.34 10.92
C LEU A 38 -1.23 2.39 10.93
N LEU A 39 -1.01 1.08 10.96
CA LEU A 39 -2.07 0.08 11.06
C LEU A 39 -2.85 0.20 12.37
N PHE A 40 -2.15 0.50 13.48
CA PHE A 40 -2.80 0.75 14.76
C PHE A 40 -3.69 2.00 14.71
N PHE A 41 -3.19 3.11 14.17
CA PHE A 41 -3.98 4.35 14.01
C PHE A 41 -5.15 4.17 13.05
N LEU A 42 -4.95 3.42 11.96
CA LEU A 42 -6.01 3.05 11.04
C LEU A 42 -7.10 2.26 11.77
N GLY A 43 -6.73 1.26 12.57
CA GLY A 43 -7.66 0.47 13.37
C GLY A 43 -8.48 1.33 14.33
N LEU A 44 -7.83 2.26 15.04
CA LEU A 44 -8.52 3.21 15.92
C LEU A 44 -9.49 4.11 15.14
N SER A 45 -9.03 4.69 14.03
CA SER A 45 -9.84 5.62 13.23
C SER A 45 -11.03 4.94 12.56
N VAL A 46 -10.90 3.67 12.18
CA VAL A 46 -11.98 2.87 11.58
C VAL A 46 -12.94 2.38 12.66
N GLY A 47 -12.42 1.93 13.81
CA GLY A 47 -13.23 1.44 14.92
C GLY A 47 -14.02 2.53 15.66
N SER A 48 -13.51 3.76 15.73
CA SER A 48 -14.23 4.89 16.33
C SER A 48 -15.29 5.51 15.41
N ASN A 49 -15.38 5.08 14.16
CA ASN A 49 -16.31 5.64 13.18
C ASN A 49 -17.57 4.77 13.09
N GLU A 50 -18.64 5.19 13.76
CA GLU A 50 -19.91 4.46 13.80
C GLU A 50 -20.51 4.21 12.41
N GLN A 51 -20.29 5.10 11.43
CA GLN A 51 -20.77 4.88 10.06
C GLN A 51 -20.03 3.72 9.40
N VAL A 52 -18.72 3.60 9.63
CA VAL A 52 -17.90 2.52 9.07
C VAL A 52 -18.20 1.20 9.78
N VAL A 53 -18.41 1.21 11.10
CA VAL A 53 -18.77 0.02 11.88
C VAL A 53 -20.17 -0.49 11.51
N ASN A 54 -21.16 0.40 11.38
CA ASN A 54 -22.52 0.00 10.99
C ASN A 54 -22.62 -0.48 9.53
N ASN A 55 -21.80 0.08 8.63
CA ASN A 55 -21.74 -0.36 7.23
C ASN A 55 -20.60 -1.35 6.96
N PHE A 56 -19.98 -1.91 8.00
CA PHE A 56 -18.78 -2.75 7.85
C PHE A 56 -19.03 -3.95 6.95
N THR A 57 -20.21 -4.56 7.05
CA THR A 57 -20.63 -5.67 6.18
C THR A 57 -20.72 -5.23 4.71
N SER A 58 -21.32 -4.07 4.43
CA SER A 58 -21.44 -3.57 3.04
C SER A 58 -20.06 -3.22 2.47
N ILE A 59 -19.26 -2.45 3.23
CA ILE A 59 -17.90 -2.05 2.83
C ILE A 59 -17.01 -3.28 2.64
N GLY A 60 -17.11 -4.27 3.52
CA GLY A 60 -16.36 -5.52 3.43
C GLY A 60 -16.74 -6.34 2.20
N LEU A 61 -18.03 -6.37 1.86
CA LEU A 61 -18.53 -7.11 0.69
C LEU A 61 -18.10 -6.40 -0.61
N ASP A 62 -18.18 -5.08 -0.67
CA ASP A 62 -17.66 -4.28 -1.79
C ASP A 62 -16.15 -4.47 -1.95
N ALA A 63 -15.39 -4.39 -0.86
CA ALA A 63 -13.95 -4.62 -0.86
C ALA A 63 -13.60 -6.04 -1.32
N PHE A 64 -14.39 -7.04 -0.94
CA PHE A 64 -14.21 -8.42 -1.37
C PHE A 64 -14.44 -8.57 -2.87
N LEU A 65 -15.56 -8.06 -3.40
CA LEU A 65 -15.84 -8.11 -4.84
C LEU A 65 -14.78 -7.36 -5.66
N LEU A 66 -14.35 -6.18 -5.21
CA LEU A 66 -13.30 -5.41 -5.87
C LEU A 66 -11.95 -6.16 -5.86
N THR A 67 -11.60 -6.78 -4.74
CA THR A 67 -10.36 -7.55 -4.63
C THR A 67 -10.40 -8.78 -5.54
N VAL A 68 -11.46 -9.58 -5.47
CA VAL A 68 -11.62 -10.78 -6.32
C VAL A 68 -11.65 -10.41 -7.80
N GLY A 69 -12.44 -9.40 -8.17
CA GLY A 69 -12.51 -8.91 -9.55
C GLY A 69 -11.17 -8.37 -10.05
N GLY A 70 -10.46 -7.60 -9.23
CA GLY A 70 -9.15 -7.05 -9.55
C GLY A 70 -8.07 -8.14 -9.69
N THR A 71 -8.02 -9.09 -8.76
CA THR A 71 -7.07 -10.22 -8.82
C THR A 71 -7.37 -11.12 -10.02
N ALA A 72 -8.64 -11.45 -10.27
CA ALA A 72 -9.03 -12.26 -11.42
C ALA A 72 -8.70 -11.56 -12.74
N GLY A 73 -8.98 -10.26 -12.87
CA GLY A 73 -8.62 -9.46 -14.04
C GLY A 73 -7.11 -9.40 -14.27
N SER A 74 -6.33 -9.20 -13.20
CA SER A 74 -4.86 -9.20 -13.27
C SER A 74 -4.32 -10.57 -13.70
N LEU A 75 -4.87 -11.67 -13.18
CA LEU A 75 -4.53 -13.03 -13.60
C LEU A 75 -4.89 -13.28 -15.07
N PHE A 76 -6.04 -12.80 -15.53
CA PHE A 76 -6.50 -12.99 -16.90
C PHE A 76 -5.60 -12.24 -17.90
N CYS A 77 -5.26 -10.99 -17.59
CA CYS A 77 -4.28 -10.21 -18.34
C CYS A 77 -2.91 -10.89 -18.35
N ALA A 78 -2.41 -11.35 -17.20
CA ALA A 78 -1.14 -12.06 -17.11
C ALA A 78 -1.14 -13.34 -17.97
N LYS A 79 -2.23 -14.12 -17.93
CA LYS A 79 -2.40 -15.32 -18.76
C LYS A 79 -2.46 -14.99 -20.25
N TRP A 80 -3.11 -13.90 -20.63
CA TRP A 80 -3.19 -13.46 -22.02
C TRP A 80 -1.84 -13.02 -22.56
N VAL A 81 -1.09 -12.24 -21.77
CA VAL A 81 0.28 -11.82 -22.12
C VAL A 81 1.19 -13.05 -22.25
N TYR A 82 1.11 -13.98 -21.31
CA TYR A 82 1.90 -15.22 -21.35
C TYR A 82 1.62 -16.00 -22.63
N LYS A 83 0.35 -16.24 -22.99
CA LYS A 83 -0.03 -17.01 -24.19
C LYS A 83 0.29 -16.33 -25.53
N LYS A 84 0.54 -15.01 -25.54
CA LYS A 84 0.81 -14.25 -26.76
C LYS A 84 2.31 -14.04 -27.00
N PHE A 85 3.13 -14.06 -25.94
CA PHE A 85 4.57 -13.83 -26.00
C PHE A 85 5.43 -15.10 -25.76
N PHE A 86 4.86 -16.15 -25.14
CA PHE A 86 5.46 -17.47 -24.95
C PHE A 86 4.59 -18.54 -25.62
#